data_AF-A0A422LZH5-F1
#
_entry.id   AF-A0A422LZH5-F1
#
_cell.length_a   1.000
_cell.length_b   1.000
_cell.length_c   1.000
_cell.angle_alpha   90.00
_cell.angle_beta   90.00
_cell.angle_gamma   90.00
#
_symmetry.space_group_name_H-M   'P 1'
#
loop_
_entity.id
_entity.type
_entity.pdbx_description
1 polymer ?
#
loop_
_entity_poly.entity_id
_entity_poly.type
_entity_poly.pdbx_seq_one_letter_code
_entity_poly.pdbx_strand_id
1 'polypeptide(L)'
;MTTFKDAEKKKPASNTVVRALRVVRVIYELDSAALPVEFMRALTTVGIPYLNIAFLGLVLNQLQQRASLQQVMLLIGIFLAVRFLLQLCGGWFNKRAEDHETAI
;
A
#
# COMPACT_ATOMS: atom_id res chain seq x y z
N MET A 1 33.36 -37.35 -36.23
CA MET A 1 32.23 -36.62 -36.84
C MET A 1 31.24 -36.26 -35.73
N THR A 2 31.22 -34.96 -35.37
CA THR A 2 30.15 -34.16 -34.71
C THR A 2 29.44 -34.72 -33.45
N THR A 3 29.92 -34.38 -32.25
CA THR A 3 29.39 -33.33 -31.34
C THR A 3 28.15 -33.72 -30.51
N PHE A 4 28.37 -34.28 -29.32
CA PHE A 4 27.48 -34.10 -28.17
C PHE A 4 27.77 -32.72 -27.56
N LYS A 5 27.18 -31.68 -28.15
CA LYS A 5 27.21 -30.32 -27.62
C LYS A 5 25.81 -30.00 -27.07
N ASP A 6 25.79 -29.55 -25.83
CA ASP A 6 24.71 -28.74 -25.26
C ASP A 6 23.37 -29.44 -25.00
N ALA A 7 23.38 -30.44 -24.10
CA ALA A 7 22.21 -30.73 -23.27
C ALA A 7 22.20 -29.86 -22.01
N GLU A 8 22.49 -28.57 -22.15
CA GLU A 8 22.10 -27.58 -21.14
C GLU A 8 20.60 -27.38 -21.31
N LYS A 9 19.80 -28.23 -20.65
CA LYS A 9 18.37 -27.99 -20.42
C LYS A 9 18.27 -26.64 -19.71
N LYS A 10 18.13 -25.57 -20.50
CA LYS A 10 17.71 -24.25 -20.07
C LYS A 10 16.55 -24.46 -19.10
N LYS A 11 16.80 -24.19 -17.81
CA LYS A 11 15.74 -23.88 -16.86
C LYS A 11 14.80 -22.90 -17.59
N PRO A 12 13.48 -23.12 -17.62
CA PRO A 12 12.59 -22.12 -18.17
C PRO A 12 12.73 -20.90 -17.27
N ALA A 13 13.57 -19.96 -17.68
CA ALA A 13 13.80 -18.73 -16.98
C ALA A 13 12.48 -17.99 -16.99
N SER A 14 11.83 -17.99 -15.83
CA SER A 14 11.14 -16.81 -15.29
C SER A 14 10.30 -16.06 -16.33
N ASN A 15 9.27 -16.70 -16.87
CA ASN A 15 8.17 -15.96 -17.52
C ASN A 15 7.07 -15.61 -16.50
N THR A 16 7.41 -15.63 -15.21
CA THR A 16 6.55 -15.25 -14.09
C THR A 16 6.01 -13.83 -14.27
N VAL A 17 6.83 -12.92 -14.78
CA VAL A 17 6.46 -11.51 -15.03
C VAL A 17 5.39 -11.40 -16.11
N VAL A 18 5.57 -12.09 -17.24
CA VAL A 18 4.60 -12.09 -18.36
C VAL A 18 3.29 -12.75 -17.94
N ARG A 19 3.36 -13.81 -17.13
CA ARG A 19 2.19 -14.50 -16.58
C ARG A 19 1.45 -13.61 -15.57
N ALA A 20 2.18 -12.93 -14.68
CA ALA A 20 1.61 -11.98 -13.73
C ALA A 20 0.95 -10.78 -14.43
N LEU A 21 1.60 -10.20 -15.44
CA LEU A 21 1.02 -9.12 -16.24
C LEU A 21 -0.26 -9.54 -16.97
N ARG A 22 -0.35 -10.79 -17.43
CA ARG A 22 -1.57 -11.32 -18.04
C ARG A 22 -2.70 -11.48 -17.03
N VAL A 23 -2.41 -11.95 -15.82
CA VAL A 23 -3.38 -12.05 -14.73
C VAL A 23 -3.87 -10.67 -14.30
N VAL A 24 -2.97 -9.69 -14.14
CA VAL A 24 -3.32 -8.29 -13.84
C VAL A 24 -4.23 -7.70 -14.92
N ARG A 25 -3.97 -8.00 -16.20
CA ARG A 25 -4.80 -7.54 -17.31
C ARG A 25 -6.22 -8.14 -17.26
N VAL A 26 -6.34 -9.42 -16.95
CA VAL A 26 -7.64 -10.10 -16.80
C VAL A 26 -8.41 -9.55 -15.59
N ILE A 27 -7.74 -9.30 -14.46
CA ILE A 27 -8.34 -8.67 -13.27
C ILE A 27 -8.82 -7.25 -13.60
N TYR A 28 -8.04 -6.46 -14.35
CA TYR A 28 -8.45 -5.13 -14.78
C TYR A 28 -9.65 -5.14 -15.73
N GLU A 29 -9.77 -6.15 -16.60
CA GLU A 29 -10.92 -6.32 -17.50
C GLU A 29 -12.18 -6.81 -16.77
N LEU A 30 -12.05 -7.61 -15.71
CA LEU A 30 -13.18 -8.05 -14.86
C LEU A 30 -13.64 -6.98 -13.87
N ASP A 31 -12.68 -6.27 -13.25
CA ASP A 31 -12.93 -5.25 -12.26
C ASP A 31 -11.82 -4.19 -12.23
N SER A 32 -12.03 -3.12 -13.01
CA SER A 32 -11.12 -1.99 -13.09
C SER A 32 -10.88 -1.28 -11.75
N ALA A 33 -11.76 -1.47 -10.75
CA ALA A 33 -11.65 -0.81 -9.45
C ALA A 33 -10.82 -1.63 -8.43
N ALA A 34 -10.63 -2.93 -8.66
CA ALA A 34 -9.93 -3.81 -7.73
C ALA A 34 -8.46 -3.39 -7.49
N LEU A 35 -7.72 -3.11 -8.56
CA LEU A 35 -6.32 -2.66 -8.50
C LEU A 35 -6.11 -1.35 -7.71
N PRO A 36 -6.84 -0.26 -7.98
CA PRO A 36 -6.69 0.96 -7.19
C PRO A 36 -7.17 0.79 -5.74
N VAL A 37 -8.18 -0.04 -5.47
CA VAL A 37 -8.64 -0.34 -4.10
C VAL A 37 -7.57 -1.10 -3.31
N GLU A 38 -6.96 -2.14 -3.88
CA GLU A 38 -5.87 -2.87 -3.24
C GLU A 38 -4.63 -1.99 -3.02
N PHE A 39 -4.30 -1.13 -3.99
CA PHE A 39 -3.20 -0.18 -3.83
C PHE A 39 -3.47 0.79 -2.67
N MET A 40 -4.67 1.36 -2.57
CA MET A 40 -5.05 2.25 -1.47
C MET A 40 -5.09 1.52 -0.13
N ARG A 41 -5.53 0.26 -0.11
CA ARG A 41 -5.46 -0.62 1.06
C ARG A 41 -4.01 -0.82 1.51
N ALA A 42 -3.12 -1.23 0.61
CA ALA A 42 -1.71 -1.41 0.91
C ALA A 42 -1.04 -0.09 1.38
N LEU A 43 -1.36 1.01 0.71
CA LEU A 43 -0.85 2.34 1.05
C LEU A 43 -1.28 2.78 2.46
N THR A 44 -2.53 2.53 2.85
CA THR A 44 -3.02 2.86 4.19
C THR A 44 -2.42 1.94 5.26
N THR A 45 -2.29 0.64 5.00
CA THR A 45 -1.65 -0.32 5.93
C THR A 45 -0.20 0.03 6.22
N VAL A 46 0.57 0.38 5.18
CA VAL A 46 2.00 0.72 5.32
C VAL A 46 2.19 2.17 5.77
N GLY A 47 1.34 3.10 5.31
CA GLY A 47 1.50 4.54 5.53
C GLY A 47 1.15 5.01 6.94
N ILE A 48 0.16 4.40 7.61
CA ILE A 48 -0.25 4.79 8.97
C ILE A 48 0.90 4.71 9.99
N PRO A 49 1.71 3.62 10.04
CA PRO A 49 2.91 3.56 10.88
C PRO A 49 3.89 4.71 10.67
N TYR A 50 4.18 5.06 9.40
CA TYR A 50 5.12 6.15 9.08
C TYR A 50 4.56 7.53 9.46
N LEU A 51 3.26 7.74 9.31
CA LEU A 51 2.58 8.95 9.78
C LEU A 51 2.77 9.18 11.29
N ASN A 52 2.75 8.10 12.08
CA ASN A 52 2.97 8.21 13.53
C ASN A 52 4.39 8.68 13.87
N ILE A 53 5.39 8.17 13.15
CA ILE A 53 6.80 8.54 13.34
C ILE A 53 7.02 10.00 12.90
N ALA A 54 6.48 10.39 11.74
CA ALA A 54 6.56 11.76 11.25
C ALA A 54 5.90 12.74 12.23
N PHE A 55 4.74 12.38 12.79
CA PHE A 55 4.07 13.18 13.80
C PHE A 55 4.89 13.34 15.08
N LEU A 56 5.51 12.27 15.58
CA LEU A 56 6.41 12.36 16.73
C LEU A 56 7.56 13.34 16.46
N GLY A 57 8.16 13.28 15.27
CA GLY A 57 9.19 14.23 14.85
C GLY A 57 8.70 15.69 14.84
N LEU A 58 7.48 15.94 14.37
CA LEU A 58 6.87 17.27 14.38
C LEU A 58 6.60 17.77 15.81
N VAL A 59 6.09 16.92 16.69
CA VAL A 59 5.86 17.27 18.10
C VAL A 59 7.18 17.60 18.79
N LEU A 60 8.22 16.77 18.60
CA LEU A 60 9.55 17.01 19.16
C LEU A 60 10.14 18.33 18.69
N ASN A 61 10.01 18.65 17.40
CA ASN A 61 10.48 19.92 16.85
C ASN A 61 9.74 21.12 17.46
N GLN A 62 8.42 21.04 17.62
CA GLN A 62 7.63 22.10 18.26
C GLN A 62 8.03 22.30 19.74
N LEU A 63 8.31 21.22 20.46
CA LEU A 63 8.79 21.29 21.85
C LEU A 63 10.18 21.92 21.93
N GLN A 64 11.09 21.60 21.00
CA GLN A 64 12.41 22.24 20.90
C GLN A 64 12.30 23.75 20.64
N GLN A 65 11.34 24.17 19.83
CA GLN A 65 11.08 25.58 19.51
C GLN A 65 10.31 26.33 20.61
N ARG A 66 10.02 25.69 21.75
CA ARG A 66 9.20 26.24 22.85
C ARG A 66 7.84 26.73 22.37
N ALA A 67 7.23 26.00 21.44
CA ALA A 67 5.90 26.29 20.92
C ALA A 67 4.86 26.35 22.05
N SER A 68 3.81 27.15 21.85
CA SER A 68 2.76 27.28 22.85
C SER A 68 1.97 25.97 22.98
N LEU A 69 1.45 25.70 24.18
CA LEU A 69 0.61 24.52 24.44
C LEU A 69 -0.58 24.44 23.46
N GLN A 70 -1.14 25.59 23.07
CA GLN A 70 -2.24 25.67 22.12
C GLN A 70 -1.84 25.19 20.71
N GLN A 71 -0.62 25.51 20.25
CA GLN A 71 -0.11 25.03 18.96
C GLN A 71 0.13 23.52 18.97
N VAL A 72 0.69 22.99 20.07
CA VAL A 72 0.91 21.55 20.23
C VAL A 72 -0.42 20.79 20.30
N MET A 73 -1.40 21.30 21.05
CA MET A 73 -2.75 20.71 21.10
C MET A 73 -3.45 20.72 19.74
N LEU A 74 -3.33 21.81 18.98
CA LEU A 74 -3.89 21.90 17.64
C LEU A 74 -3.22 20.92 16.68
N LEU A 75 -1.89 20.77 16.75
CA LEU A 75 -1.14 19.78 15.97
C LEU A 75 -1.59 18.34 16.31
N ILE A 76 -1.73 18.02 17.60
CA ILE A 76 -2.25 16.72 18.06
C ILE A 76 -3.67 16.49 17.52
N GLY A 77 -4.54 17.50 17.62
CA GLY A 77 -5.93 17.42 17.13
C GLY A 77 -6.00 17.14 15.63
N ILE A 78 -5.23 17.87 14.82
CA ILE A 78 -5.16 17.64 13.37
C ILE A 78 -4.64 16.24 13.07
N PHE A 79 -3.58 15.80 13.76
CA PHE A 79 -3.02 14.47 13.56
C PHE A 79 -4.04 13.37 13.86
N LEU A 80 -4.76 13.47 14.99
CA LEU A 80 -5.80 12.51 15.35
C LEU A 80 -6.94 12.48 14.31
N ALA A 81 -7.38 13.65 13.84
CA ALA A 81 -8.41 13.74 12.81
C ALA A 81 -7.97 13.08 11.49
N VAL A 82 -6.76 13.39 11.02
CA VAL A 82 -6.19 12.78 9.80
C VAL A 82 -6.04 11.28 9.97
N ARG A 83 -5.52 10.83 11.11
CA ARG A 83 -5.35 9.40 11.41
C ARG A 83 -6.68 8.66 11.43
N PHE A 84 -7.70 9.26 12.05
CA PHE A 84 -9.04 8.71 12.10
C PHE A 84 -9.66 8.60 10.70
N LEU A 85 -9.56 9.65 9.88
CA LEU A 85 -10.03 9.64 8.50
C LEU A 85 -9.33 8.55 7.68
N LEU A 86 -8.01 8.42 7.80
CA LEU A 86 -7.25 7.37 7.11
C LEU A 86 -7.65 5.97 7.57
N GLN A 87 -7.96 5.78 8.86
CA GLN A 87 -8.51 4.51 9.36
C GLN A 87 -9.90 4.21 8.80
N LEU A 88 -10.78 5.21 8.73
CA LEU A 88 -12.10 5.06 8.11
C LEU A 88 -11.97 4.72 6.62
N CYS A 89 -11.09 5.41 5.89
CA CYS A 89 -10.80 5.09 4.50
C CYS A 89 -10.24 3.66 4.37
N GLY A 90 -9.29 3.26 5.22
CA GLY A 90 -8.75 1.90 5.22
C GLY A 90 -9.80 0.83 5.48
N GLY A 91 -10.73 1.06 6.42
CA GLY A 91 -11.86 0.18 6.68
C GLY A 91 -12.84 0.11 5.50
N TRP A 92 -13.09 1.25 4.85
CA TRP A 92 -13.94 1.32 3.65
C TRP A 92 -13.31 0.61 2.45
N PHE A 93 -11.99 0.73 2.27
CA PHE A 93 -11.24 0.00 1.24
C PHE A 93 -11.18 -1.50 1.54
N ASN A 94 -11.00 -1.91 2.80
CA ASN A 94 -11.08 -3.32 3.20
C ASN A 94 -12.46 -3.90 2.86
N LYS A 95 -13.54 -3.18 3.20
CA LYS A 95 -14.90 -3.63 2.91
C LYS A 95 -15.16 -3.73 1.41
N ARG A 96 -14.70 -2.75 0.62
CA ARG A 96 -14.79 -2.82 -0.84
C ARG A 96 -14.00 -4.02 -1.38
N ALA A 97 -12.77 -4.25 -0.91
CA ALA A 97 -11.98 -5.40 -1.32
C ALA A 97 -12.68 -6.74 -0.99
N GLU A 98 -13.29 -6.86 0.19
CA GLU A 98 -14.04 -8.05 0.62
C GLU A 98 -15.32 -8.28 -0.21
N ASP A 99 -16.05 -7.20 -0.56
CA ASP A 99 -17.21 -7.26 -1.47
C ASP A 99 -16.80 -7.72 -2.89
N HIS A 100 -15.56 -7.45 -3.32
CA HIS A 100 -15.02 -7.93 -4.60
C HIS A 100 -14.55 -9.39 -4.55
N GLU A 101 -14.07 -9.89 -3.41
CA GLU A 101 -13.70 -11.29 -3.22
C GLU A 101 -14.91 -12.23 -3.12
N THR A 102 -16.05 -11.73 -2.64
CA THR A 102 -17.29 -12.52 -2.43
C THR A 102 -18.27 -12.52 -3.60
N ALA A 103 -18.09 -11.63 -4.58
CA ALA A 103 -18.93 -11.54 -5.77
C ALA A 103 -18.49 -12.47 -6.92
N ILE A 104 -17.44 -13.27 -6.73
CA ILE A 104 -16.92 -14.28 -7.66
C ILE A 104 -17.35 -15.69 -7.23
#